data_AF-A0A7S1CQP5-F1
#
_entry.id   AF-A0A7S1CQP5-F1
#
_cell.length_a   1.000
_cell.length_b   1.000
_cell.length_c   1.000
_cell.angle_alpha   90.00
_cell.angle_beta   90.00
_cell.angle_gamma   90.00
#
_symmetry.space_group_name_H-M   'P 1'
#
loop_
_entity.id
_entity.type
_entity.pdbx_description
1 polymer ?
#
loop_
_entity_poly.entity_id
_entity_poly.type
_entity_poly.pdbx_seq_one_letter_code
_entity_poly.pdbx_strand_id
1 'polypeptide(L)'
;RDVATRRGAWGVSHTHVPTESRPGHVALIAGFYEDVSAVTKGWKANTVEFDSVFNRSAHTWAWGSPDILPMFADTLPHVTAASYDASFEDFASADASRLDTWVFDRVHAMLEEAAADPEGSLARSLAQDRVVFFLHLLGIDTNGHAHRPHSAAYIRNLALVDAGVRRIEAAIDRYYGYDGGTAFVFTSDHGMAAGGS
;
A
#
# COMPACT_ATOMS: atom_id res chain seq x y z
N ARG A 1 -5.37 4.77 -18.64
CA ARG A 1 -6.79 4.34 -18.42
C ARG A 1 -7.11 2.96 -19.04
N ASP A 2 -6.12 2.18 -19.49
CA ASP A 2 -6.37 0.87 -20.11
C ASP A 2 -7.13 -0.10 -19.18
N VAL A 3 -6.64 -0.28 -17.95
CA VAL A 3 -7.26 -1.16 -16.93
C VAL A 3 -8.73 -0.82 -16.71
N ALA A 4 -9.01 0.43 -16.34
CA ALA A 4 -10.35 0.92 -16.04
C ALA A 4 -11.33 0.87 -17.22
N THR A 5 -10.85 0.77 -18.46
CA THR A 5 -11.71 0.80 -19.66
C THR A 5 -11.84 -0.53 -20.37
N ARG A 6 -10.94 -1.50 -20.12
CA ARG A 6 -10.90 -2.75 -20.89
C ARG A 6 -11.00 -4.02 -20.06
N ARG A 7 -10.41 -4.05 -18.87
CA ARG A 7 -10.18 -5.33 -18.15
C ARG A 7 -10.38 -5.28 -16.64
N GLY A 8 -10.84 -4.16 -16.11
CA GLY A 8 -11.16 -3.99 -14.69
C GLY A 8 -12.45 -3.20 -14.47
N ALA A 9 -12.85 -3.09 -13.22
CA ALA A 9 -13.91 -2.20 -12.77
C ALA A 9 -13.30 -0.99 -12.05
N TRP A 10 -13.97 0.16 -12.12
CA TRP A 10 -13.56 1.34 -11.37
C TRP A 10 -14.79 2.08 -10.83
N GLY A 11 -14.57 2.83 -9.76
CA GLY A 11 -15.57 3.69 -9.13
C GLY A 11 -14.89 4.78 -8.33
N VAL A 12 -15.70 5.67 -7.76
CA VAL A 12 -15.24 6.68 -6.81
C VAL A 12 -15.46 6.16 -5.41
N SER A 13 -14.38 6.05 -4.63
CA SER A 13 -14.48 5.74 -3.20
C SER A 13 -14.77 7.03 -2.43
N HIS A 14 -15.87 7.06 -1.69
CA HIS A 14 -16.23 8.18 -0.82
C HIS A 14 -15.70 7.93 0.58
N THR A 15 -14.76 8.76 1.01
CA THR A 15 -14.13 8.65 2.33
C THR A 15 -14.96 9.38 3.39
N HIS A 16 -14.95 8.85 4.61
CA HIS A 16 -15.62 9.47 5.75
C HIS A 16 -14.66 10.39 6.52
N VAL A 17 -15.22 11.39 7.17
CA VAL A 17 -14.44 12.30 8.04
C VAL A 17 -14.03 11.59 9.35
N PRO A 18 -12.80 11.83 9.86
CA PRO A 18 -11.75 12.66 9.26
C PRO A 18 -11.05 11.95 8.10
N THR A 19 -10.78 12.68 7.01
CA THR A 19 -10.11 12.16 5.80
C THR A 19 -8.59 12.15 6.01
N GLU A 20 -8.14 11.22 6.85
CA GLU A 20 -6.74 11.05 7.28
C GLU A 20 -6.27 9.63 6.98
N SER A 21 -4.96 9.40 6.95
CA SER A 21 -4.43 8.11 6.50
C SER A 21 -4.86 6.93 7.35
N ARG A 22 -4.82 7.04 8.68
CA ARG A 22 -5.24 5.96 9.58
C ARG A 22 -6.71 5.54 9.38
N PRO A 23 -7.72 6.42 9.57
CA PRO A 23 -9.12 6.02 9.45
C PRO A 23 -9.46 5.53 8.03
N GLY A 24 -8.80 6.08 7.00
CA GLY A 24 -8.94 5.58 5.63
C GLY A 24 -8.42 4.14 5.48
N HIS A 25 -7.22 3.85 5.98
CA HIS A 25 -6.66 2.50 5.93
C HIS A 25 -7.46 1.48 6.75
N VAL A 26 -7.95 1.86 7.94
CA VAL A 26 -8.83 0.97 8.73
C VAL A 26 -10.12 0.66 7.97
N ALA A 27 -10.75 1.65 7.33
CA ALA A 27 -11.94 1.41 6.53
C ALA A 27 -11.66 0.47 5.34
N LEU A 28 -10.52 0.62 4.68
CA LEU A 28 -10.12 -0.23 3.55
C LEU A 28 -9.81 -1.68 3.98
N ILE A 29 -9.13 -1.87 5.10
CA ILE A 29 -8.58 -3.17 5.52
C ILE A 29 -9.57 -3.95 6.39
N ALA A 30 -10.36 -3.26 7.22
CA ALA A 30 -11.28 -3.87 8.18
C ALA A 30 -12.77 -3.64 7.86
N GLY A 31 -13.10 -2.78 6.90
CA GLY A 31 -14.47 -2.60 6.42
C GLY A 31 -15.39 -1.81 7.36
N PHE A 32 -14.84 -1.04 8.30
CA PHE A 32 -15.62 -0.16 9.17
C PHE A 32 -14.92 1.20 9.35
N TYR A 33 -15.72 2.23 9.66
CA TYR A 33 -15.18 3.56 9.98
C TYR A 33 -14.81 3.63 11.46
N GLU A 34 -13.58 4.04 11.77
CA GLU A 34 -13.18 4.27 13.15
C GLU A 34 -14.03 5.36 13.82
N ASP A 35 -14.27 5.18 15.12
CA ASP A 35 -14.87 6.22 15.94
C ASP A 35 -13.93 7.42 15.99
N VAL A 36 -14.42 8.58 15.56
CA VAL A 36 -13.69 9.86 15.56
C VAL A 36 -13.10 10.17 16.96
N SER A 37 -13.81 9.80 18.02
CA SER A 37 -13.36 9.99 19.40
C SER A 37 -12.20 9.06 19.79
N ALA A 38 -12.02 7.91 19.13
CA ALA A 38 -10.86 7.04 19.30
C ALA A 38 -9.63 7.57 18.56
N VAL A 39 -9.82 8.10 17.34
CA VAL A 39 -8.75 8.74 16.54
C VAL A 39 -8.14 9.93 17.29
N THR A 40 -8.98 10.76 17.91
CA THR A 40 -8.53 11.94 18.68
C THR A 40 -7.78 11.62 19.98
N LYS A 41 -7.94 10.41 20.54
CA LYS A 41 -7.31 10.00 21.81
C LYS A 41 -5.95 9.30 21.64
N GLY A 42 -5.64 8.81 20.44
CA GLY A 42 -4.37 8.15 20.16
C GLY A 42 -4.10 8.15 18.66
N TRP A 43 -3.47 9.21 18.15
CA TRP A 43 -3.35 9.46 16.71
C TRP A 43 -2.47 8.43 15.97
N LYS A 44 -1.41 7.94 16.63
CA LYS A 44 -0.35 7.12 16.00
C LYS A 44 -0.44 5.61 16.25
N ALA A 45 -1.24 5.18 17.23
CA ALA A 45 -1.34 3.77 17.59
C ALA A 45 -2.80 3.38 17.74
N ASN A 46 -3.20 2.31 17.06
CA ASN A 46 -4.53 1.75 17.25
C ASN A 46 -4.53 0.89 18.51
N THR A 47 -5.28 1.31 19.53
CA THR A 47 -5.39 0.60 20.82
C THR A 47 -6.57 -0.36 20.84
N VAL A 48 -7.35 -0.44 19.76
CA VAL A 48 -8.53 -1.30 19.64
C VAL A 48 -8.22 -2.41 18.65
N GLU A 49 -8.31 -3.66 19.11
CA GLU A 49 -8.22 -4.81 18.22
C GLU A 49 -9.50 -4.92 17.38
N PHE A 50 -9.34 -5.17 16.08
CA PHE A 50 -10.42 -5.45 15.15
C PHE A 50 -10.00 -6.58 14.19
N ASP A 51 -11.00 -7.28 13.65
CA ASP A 51 -10.78 -8.26 12.59
C ASP A 51 -10.60 -7.54 11.24
N SER A 52 -9.75 -8.08 10.37
CA SER A 52 -9.42 -7.45 9.10
C SER A 52 -9.00 -8.49 8.05
N VAL A 53 -8.82 -8.05 6.80
CA VAL A 53 -8.29 -8.92 5.74
C VAL A 53 -6.95 -9.56 6.15
N PHE A 54 -6.10 -8.83 6.88
CA PHE A 54 -4.80 -9.37 7.33
C PHE A 54 -4.98 -10.43 8.40
N ASN A 55 -5.91 -10.25 9.35
CA ASN A 55 -6.26 -11.26 10.36
C ASN A 55 -6.77 -12.57 9.73
N ARG A 56 -7.39 -12.48 8.54
CA ARG A 56 -7.99 -13.62 7.83
C ARG A 56 -7.10 -14.21 6.72
N SER A 57 -5.93 -13.60 6.48
CA SER A 57 -4.91 -14.08 5.54
C SER A 57 -4.17 -15.29 6.09
N ALA A 58 -3.57 -16.10 5.21
CA ALA A 58 -2.56 -17.09 5.65
C ALA A 58 -1.23 -16.40 5.95
N HIS A 59 -0.87 -15.43 5.13
CA HIS A 59 0.27 -14.55 5.34
C HIS A 59 0.02 -13.20 4.65
N THR A 60 0.47 -12.11 5.26
CA THR A 60 0.48 -10.78 4.61
C THR A 60 1.92 -10.29 4.48
N TRP A 61 2.30 -9.90 3.28
CA TRP A 61 3.56 -9.22 3.01
C TRP A 61 3.29 -7.74 2.78
N ALA A 62 3.88 -6.87 3.60
CA ALA A 62 3.57 -5.46 3.62
C ALA A 62 4.81 -4.57 3.44
N TRP A 63 4.70 -3.55 2.59
CA TRP A 63 5.80 -2.61 2.33
C TRP A 63 5.29 -1.16 2.29
N GLY A 64 6.11 -0.22 2.79
CA GLY A 64 5.82 1.21 2.72
C GLY A 64 6.16 1.96 3.99
N SER A 65 5.25 2.83 4.44
CA SER A 65 5.52 3.82 5.48
C SER A 65 5.66 3.21 6.88
N PRO A 66 6.70 3.59 7.65
CA PRO A 66 6.82 3.22 9.05
C PRO A 66 5.72 3.83 9.94
N ASP A 67 4.96 4.82 9.45
CA ASP A 67 3.81 5.37 10.17
C ASP A 67 2.52 4.56 9.91
N ILE A 68 2.46 3.76 8.83
CA ILE A 68 1.27 2.99 8.46
C ILE A 68 1.38 1.51 8.80
N LEU A 69 2.49 0.87 8.44
CA LEU A 69 2.61 -0.58 8.57
C LEU A 69 2.46 -1.08 10.02
N PRO A 70 3.04 -0.44 11.05
CA PRO A 70 2.93 -0.91 12.44
C PRO A 70 1.49 -0.98 12.96
N MET A 71 0.59 -0.15 12.43
CA MET A 71 -0.83 -0.17 12.83
C MET A 71 -1.52 -1.51 12.55
N PHE A 72 -1.00 -2.30 11.61
CA PHE A 72 -1.61 -3.55 11.18
C PHE A 72 -0.68 -4.78 11.30
N ALA A 73 0.63 -4.56 11.34
CA ALA A 73 1.61 -5.64 11.35
C ALA A 73 2.01 -6.09 12.75
N ASP A 74 2.20 -5.15 13.69
CA ASP A 74 2.81 -5.43 15.00
C ASP A 74 1.95 -6.38 15.87
N THR A 75 0.65 -6.45 15.59
CA THR A 75 -0.31 -7.25 16.35
C THR A 75 -0.53 -8.65 15.77
N LEU A 76 0.05 -8.98 14.60
CA LEU A 76 -0.24 -10.21 13.87
C LEU A 76 1.04 -10.99 13.50
N PRO A 77 1.23 -12.23 13.99
CA PRO A 77 2.47 -12.99 13.79
C PRO A 77 2.69 -13.46 12.34
N HIS A 78 1.62 -13.47 11.52
CA HIS A 78 1.63 -13.87 10.11
C HIS A 78 1.64 -12.66 9.16
N VAL A 79 2.06 -11.49 9.65
CA VAL A 79 2.34 -10.31 8.83
C VAL A 79 3.84 -10.06 8.82
N THR A 80 4.45 -10.03 7.64
CA THR A 80 5.84 -9.60 7.45
C THR A 80 5.84 -8.22 6.82
N ALA A 81 6.21 -7.22 7.61
CA ALA A 81 6.28 -5.83 7.19
C ALA A 81 7.74 -5.38 7.02
N ALA A 82 8.01 -4.62 5.97
CA ALA A 82 9.27 -3.91 5.78
C ALA A 82 8.99 -2.46 5.41
N SER A 83 9.54 -1.52 6.18
CA SER A 83 9.47 -0.09 5.88
C SER A 83 10.82 0.45 5.42
N TYR A 84 10.79 1.53 4.67
CA TYR A 84 11.97 2.39 4.53
C TYR A 84 12.22 3.14 5.85
N ASP A 85 13.39 3.77 5.98
CA ASP A 85 13.74 4.55 7.16
C ASP A 85 12.85 5.79 7.27
N ALA A 86 12.38 6.13 8.48
CA ALA A 86 11.49 7.27 8.71
C ALA A 86 12.13 8.61 8.27
N SER A 87 13.46 8.73 8.27
CA SER A 87 14.17 9.90 7.74
C SER A 87 13.98 10.09 6.23
N PHE A 88 13.45 9.08 5.52
CA PHE A 88 13.18 9.18 4.09
C PHE A 88 11.86 9.90 3.79
N GLU A 89 10.98 10.06 4.78
CA GLU A 89 9.71 10.81 4.71
C GLU A 89 9.90 12.31 4.95
N ASP A 90 11.09 12.84 4.65
CA ASP A 90 11.33 14.28 4.71
C ASP A 90 10.51 14.99 3.62
N PHE A 91 9.47 15.71 4.03
CA PHE A 91 8.63 16.53 3.14
C PHE A 91 9.39 17.68 2.46
N ALA A 92 10.62 17.98 2.90
CA ALA A 92 11.53 18.90 2.21
C ALA A 92 12.42 18.21 1.16
N SER A 93 12.38 16.87 1.06
CA SER A 93 13.07 16.10 0.04
C SER A 93 12.62 16.53 -1.36
N ALA A 94 13.59 16.74 -2.24
CA ALA A 94 13.32 17.11 -3.64
C ALA A 94 12.69 15.96 -4.45
N ASP A 95 12.69 14.72 -3.94
CA ASP A 95 12.14 13.56 -4.63
C ASP A 95 11.51 12.53 -3.68
N ALA A 96 10.23 12.72 -3.36
CA ALA A 96 9.45 11.77 -2.60
C ALA A 96 9.07 10.50 -3.39
N SER A 97 9.24 10.49 -4.72
CA SER A 97 8.87 9.33 -5.56
C SER A 97 9.77 8.11 -5.35
N ARG A 98 10.93 8.32 -4.70
CA ARG A 98 11.82 7.26 -4.25
C ARG A 98 11.16 6.31 -3.23
N LEU A 99 10.17 6.79 -2.46
CA LEU A 99 9.45 5.97 -1.48
C LEU A 99 8.65 4.88 -2.20
N ASP A 100 7.95 5.24 -3.27
CA ASP A 100 7.19 4.31 -4.09
C ASP A 100 8.12 3.35 -4.85
N THR A 101 9.24 3.87 -5.34
CA THR A 101 10.29 3.05 -5.99
C THR A 101 10.83 1.99 -5.03
N TRP A 102 11.12 2.37 -3.78
CA TRP A 102 11.57 1.42 -2.77
C TRP A 102 10.58 0.28 -2.55
N VAL A 103 9.27 0.58 -2.49
CA VAL A 103 8.22 -0.43 -2.36
C VAL A 103 8.22 -1.37 -3.56
N PHE A 104 8.26 -0.84 -4.78
CA PHE A 104 8.28 -1.67 -5.98
C PHE A 104 9.52 -2.57 -6.05
N ASP A 105 10.70 -2.03 -5.74
CA ASP A 105 11.95 -2.79 -5.74
C ASP A 105 11.92 -3.95 -4.74
N ARG A 106 11.31 -3.74 -3.56
CA ARG A 106 11.17 -4.80 -2.54
C ARG A 106 10.26 -5.94 -2.99
N VAL A 107 9.16 -5.62 -3.67
CA VAL A 107 8.27 -6.65 -4.21
C VAL A 107 8.98 -7.44 -5.32
N HIS A 108 9.67 -6.76 -6.23
CA HIS A 108 10.46 -7.42 -7.26
C HIS A 108 11.53 -8.34 -6.65
N ALA A 109 12.31 -7.84 -5.70
CA ALA A 109 13.36 -8.63 -5.03
C ALA A 109 12.79 -9.87 -4.33
N MET A 110 11.65 -9.75 -3.64
CA MET A 110 11.01 -10.91 -2.98
C MET A 110 10.57 -11.96 -4.00
N LEU A 111 9.96 -11.56 -5.12
CA LEU A 111 9.53 -12.50 -6.16
C LEU A 111 10.73 -13.17 -6.86
N GLU A 112 11.81 -12.42 -7.10
CA GLU A 112 13.06 -12.95 -7.65
C GLU A 112 13.74 -13.94 -6.69
N GLU A 113 13.80 -13.62 -5.40
CA GLU A 113 14.34 -14.50 -4.36
C GLU A 113 13.54 -15.81 -4.28
N ALA A 114 12.21 -15.71 -4.27
CA ALA A 114 11.35 -16.88 -4.22
C ALA A 114 11.46 -17.75 -5.49
N ALA A 115 11.60 -17.13 -6.66
CA ALA A 115 11.78 -17.85 -7.92
C ALA A 115 13.16 -18.53 -8.02
N ALA A 116 14.18 -17.98 -7.36
CA ALA A 116 15.52 -18.55 -7.31
C ALA A 116 15.62 -19.79 -6.41
N ASP A 117 14.75 -19.91 -5.40
CA ASP A 117 14.64 -21.08 -4.51
C ASP A 117 13.19 -21.58 -4.40
N PRO A 118 12.67 -22.32 -5.40
CA PRO A 118 11.27 -22.77 -5.43
C PRO A 118 10.89 -23.71 -4.27
N GLU A 119 11.86 -24.39 -3.68
CA GLU A 119 11.68 -25.27 -2.51
C GLU A 119 12.01 -24.53 -1.19
N GLY A 120 12.22 -23.22 -1.25
CA GLY A 120 12.51 -22.36 -0.11
C GLY A 120 11.29 -22.09 0.76
N SER A 121 11.53 -21.59 1.98
CA SER A 121 10.43 -21.17 2.87
C SER A 121 9.62 -20.02 2.28
N LEU A 122 10.26 -19.06 1.61
CA LEU A 122 9.60 -17.93 0.97
C LEU A 122 8.67 -18.41 -0.16
N ALA A 123 9.19 -19.21 -1.10
CA ALA A 123 8.38 -19.76 -2.20
C ALA A 123 7.17 -20.56 -1.68
N ARG A 124 7.38 -21.41 -0.66
CA ARG A 124 6.27 -22.14 0.00
C ARG A 124 5.25 -21.23 0.68
N SER A 125 5.69 -20.13 1.29
CA SER A 125 4.78 -19.14 1.90
C SER A 125 3.95 -18.41 0.83
N LEU A 126 4.58 -18.02 -0.28
CA LEU A 126 3.89 -17.39 -1.41
C LEU A 126 2.92 -18.33 -2.13
N ALA A 127 3.17 -19.64 -2.10
CA ALA A 127 2.29 -20.65 -2.69
C ALA A 127 1.06 -21.01 -1.83
N GLN A 128 0.88 -20.38 -0.66
CA GLN A 128 -0.28 -20.64 0.19
C GLN A 128 -1.57 -19.98 -0.37
N ASP A 129 -2.72 -20.54 -0.01
CA ASP A 129 -3.99 -19.86 -0.21
C ASP A 129 -4.10 -18.63 0.70
N ARG A 130 -4.76 -17.57 0.22
CA ARG A 130 -5.03 -16.33 0.98
C ARG A 130 -3.75 -15.57 1.40
N VAL A 131 -2.76 -15.52 0.52
CA VAL A 131 -1.63 -14.59 0.64
C VAL A 131 -2.08 -13.18 0.24
N VAL A 132 -1.70 -12.18 1.04
CA VAL A 132 -2.02 -10.77 0.78
C VAL A 132 -0.73 -9.99 0.57
N PHE A 133 -0.68 -9.20 -0.50
CA PHE A 133 0.37 -8.21 -0.74
C PHE A 133 -0.18 -6.82 -0.47
N PHE A 134 0.37 -6.11 0.52
CA PHE A 134 -0.01 -4.76 0.87
C PHE A 134 1.12 -3.78 0.53
N LEU A 135 0.90 -2.95 -0.48
CA LEU A 135 1.86 -1.96 -0.97
C LEU A 135 1.35 -0.57 -0.63
N HIS A 136 1.95 0.09 0.36
CA HIS A 136 1.63 1.46 0.73
C HIS A 136 2.55 2.46 0.01
N LEU A 137 1.98 3.24 -0.90
CA LEU A 137 2.69 4.17 -1.79
C LEU A 137 2.48 5.63 -1.35
N LEU A 138 3.43 6.16 -0.57
CA LEU A 138 3.30 7.48 0.08
C LEU A 138 3.71 8.66 -0.83
N GLY A 139 4.52 8.43 -1.88
CA GLY A 139 5.24 9.52 -2.57
C GLY A 139 4.32 10.58 -3.20
N ILE A 140 3.14 10.17 -3.68
CA ILE A 140 2.14 11.08 -4.25
C ILE A 140 1.59 12.03 -3.17
N ASP A 141 1.29 11.51 -1.99
CA ASP A 141 0.76 12.31 -0.88
C ASP A 141 1.79 13.33 -0.39
N THR A 142 3.04 12.88 -0.17
CA THR A 142 4.17 13.75 0.21
C THR A 142 4.36 14.90 -0.79
N ASN A 143 4.35 14.60 -2.09
CA ASN A 143 4.44 15.63 -3.14
C ASN A 143 3.20 16.54 -3.17
N GLY A 144 2.02 16.04 -2.82
CA GLY A 144 0.79 16.81 -2.71
C GLY A 144 0.88 17.88 -1.62
N HIS A 145 1.42 17.52 -0.46
CA HIS A 145 1.68 18.45 0.63
C HIS A 145 2.78 19.46 0.28
N ALA A 146 3.95 18.97 -0.17
CA ALA A 146 5.13 19.79 -0.39
C ALA A 146 5.00 20.74 -1.59
N HIS A 147 4.33 20.30 -2.66
CA HIS A 147 4.33 20.99 -3.95
C HIS A 147 2.94 21.31 -4.50
N ARG A 148 1.87 20.90 -3.81
CA ARG A 148 0.45 21.00 -4.23
C ARG A 148 0.06 20.00 -5.31
N PRO A 149 -1.24 19.64 -5.39
CA PRO A 149 -1.78 18.92 -6.53
C PRO A 149 -1.47 19.64 -7.85
N HIS A 150 -1.26 18.87 -8.91
CA HIS A 150 -0.92 19.35 -10.26
C HIS A 150 0.49 19.95 -10.44
N SER A 151 1.31 20.00 -9.40
CA SER A 151 2.72 20.35 -9.57
C SER A 151 3.45 19.34 -10.45
N ALA A 152 4.55 19.77 -11.07
CA ALA A 152 5.34 18.89 -11.91
C ALA A 152 5.91 17.68 -11.13
N ALA A 153 6.24 17.86 -9.84
CA ALA A 153 6.66 16.77 -8.97
C ALA A 153 5.53 15.75 -8.75
N TYR A 154 4.32 16.21 -8.41
CA TYR A 154 3.14 15.37 -8.22
C TYR A 154 2.78 14.58 -9.50
N ILE A 155 2.76 15.26 -10.66
CA ILE A 155 2.44 14.62 -11.96
C ILE A 155 3.51 13.60 -12.38
N ARG A 156 4.80 13.89 -12.14
CA ARG A 156 5.87 12.92 -12.40
C ARG A 156 5.76 11.70 -11.48
N ASN A 157 5.43 11.90 -10.21
CA ASN A 157 5.23 10.79 -9.28
C ASN A 157 4.02 9.94 -9.69
N LEU A 158 2.91 10.55 -10.12
CA LEU A 158 1.77 9.81 -10.68
C LEU A 158 2.17 8.93 -11.86
N ALA A 159 2.97 9.45 -12.79
CA ALA A 159 3.46 8.67 -13.92
C ALA A 159 4.41 7.54 -13.50
N LEU A 160 5.23 7.76 -12.47
CA LEU A 160 6.09 6.73 -11.87
C LEU A 160 5.24 5.60 -11.26
N VAL A 161 4.22 5.94 -10.48
CA VAL A 161 3.31 4.95 -9.87
C VAL A 161 2.52 4.19 -10.94
N ASP A 162 1.99 4.84 -11.97
CA ASP A 162 1.30 4.16 -13.09
C ASP A 162 2.22 3.15 -13.79
N ALA A 163 3.49 3.51 -14.01
CA ALA A 163 4.47 2.60 -14.58
C ALA A 163 4.85 1.46 -13.63
N GLY A 164 5.00 1.76 -12.33
CA GLY A 164 5.33 0.78 -11.29
C GLY A 164 4.24 -0.25 -11.09
N VAL A 165 2.98 0.17 -10.93
CA VAL A 165 1.82 -0.72 -10.80
C VAL A 165 1.74 -1.71 -11.98
N ARG A 166 1.97 -1.24 -13.21
CA ARG A 166 1.98 -2.10 -14.40
C ARG A 166 3.10 -3.16 -14.34
N ARG A 167 4.26 -2.83 -13.78
CA ARG A 167 5.39 -3.77 -13.64
C ARG A 167 5.13 -4.78 -12.52
N ILE A 168 4.53 -4.34 -11.41
CA ILE A 168 4.15 -5.20 -10.29
C ILE A 168 3.11 -6.23 -10.72
N GLU A 169 2.05 -5.79 -11.39
CA GLU A 169 1.02 -6.69 -11.93
C GLU A 169 1.65 -7.75 -12.84
N ALA A 170 2.47 -7.31 -13.81
CA ALA A 170 3.14 -8.23 -14.72
C ALA A 170 4.15 -9.18 -14.04
N ALA A 171 4.77 -8.75 -12.94
CA ALA A 171 5.70 -9.58 -12.16
C ALA A 171 4.97 -10.63 -11.33
N ILE A 172 3.88 -10.24 -10.67
CA ILE A 172 3.03 -11.14 -9.89
C ILE A 172 2.38 -12.18 -10.80
N ASP A 173 1.76 -11.74 -11.91
CA ASP A 173 1.16 -12.65 -12.89
C ASP A 173 2.20 -13.64 -13.43
N ARG A 174 3.40 -13.18 -13.75
CA ARG A 174 4.48 -14.05 -14.23
C ARG A 174 4.92 -15.06 -13.16
N TYR A 175 5.07 -14.62 -11.92
CA TYR A 175 5.49 -15.47 -10.81
C TYR A 175 4.50 -16.62 -10.57
N TYR A 176 3.20 -16.32 -10.60
CA TYR A 176 2.14 -17.33 -10.48
C TYR A 176 1.75 -18.01 -11.81
N GLY A 177 2.54 -17.82 -12.87
CA GLY A 177 2.32 -18.51 -14.15
C GLY A 177 1.03 -18.12 -14.88
N TYR A 178 0.54 -16.90 -14.67
CA TYR A 178 -0.68 -16.36 -15.27
C TYR A 178 -1.92 -17.21 -14.97
N ASP A 179 -2.00 -17.77 -13.76
CA ASP A 179 -3.08 -18.67 -13.32
C ASP A 179 -4.46 -17.97 -13.17
N GLY A 180 -4.50 -16.64 -13.18
CA GLY A 180 -5.70 -15.85 -12.97
C GLY A 180 -6.22 -15.88 -11.52
N GLY A 181 -5.41 -16.38 -10.57
CA GLY A 181 -5.74 -16.50 -9.15
C GLY A 181 -5.51 -15.22 -8.34
N THR A 182 -4.81 -14.23 -8.92
CA THR A 182 -4.55 -12.94 -8.26
C THR A 182 -5.62 -11.90 -8.58
N ALA A 183 -6.16 -11.27 -7.54
CA ALA A 183 -7.00 -10.08 -7.67
C ALA A 183 -6.20 -8.82 -7.29
N PHE A 184 -6.23 -7.81 -8.16
CA PHE A 184 -5.57 -6.52 -7.92
C PHE A 184 -6.58 -5.46 -7.50
N VAL A 185 -6.32 -4.79 -6.38
CA VAL A 185 -7.09 -3.64 -5.91
C VAL A 185 -6.16 -2.45 -5.79
N PHE A 186 -6.44 -1.39 -6.55
CA PHE A 186 -5.74 -0.11 -6.46
C PHE A 186 -6.71 0.96 -5.98
N THR A 187 -6.40 1.57 -4.84
CA THR A 187 -7.29 2.50 -4.14
C THR A 187 -6.48 3.56 -3.39
N SER A 188 -7.15 4.56 -2.84
CA SER A 188 -6.56 5.51 -1.89
C SER A 188 -7.40 5.59 -0.61
N ASP A 189 -6.74 5.99 0.47
CA ASP A 189 -7.31 6.28 1.79
C ASP A 189 -8.01 7.65 1.83
N HIS A 190 -7.52 8.63 1.08
CA HIS A 190 -8.15 9.95 0.89
C HIS A 190 -7.73 10.63 -0.43
N GLY A 191 -8.17 11.89 -0.59
CA GLY A 191 -7.74 12.79 -1.65
C GLY A 191 -6.84 13.91 -1.10
N MET A 192 -6.51 14.89 -1.94
CA MET A 192 -5.68 16.05 -1.57
C MET A 192 -6.39 17.35 -1.94
N ALA A 193 -6.48 18.31 -1.02
CA ALA A 193 -7.06 19.62 -1.31
C ALA A 193 -6.11 20.49 -2.14
N ALA A 194 -6.66 21.46 -2.89
CA ALA A 194 -5.86 22.33 -3.78
C ALA A 194 -4.76 23.12 -3.04
N GLY A 195 -5.02 23.46 -1.77
CA GLY A 195 -4.08 24.12 -0.88
C GLY A 195 -3.10 23.19 -0.17
N GLY A 196 -3.01 21.90 -0.55
CA GLY A 196 -2.49 20.83 0.32
C GLY A 196 -3.50 20.48 1.43
N SER A 197 -3.28 19.37 2.15
CA SER A 197 -4.03 19.09 3.37
C SER A 197 -3.36 19.69 4.60
#